data_AF-A0A527IE48-F1
#
_entry.id   AF-A0A527IE48-F1
#
_cell.length_a   1.000
_cell.length_b   1.000
_cell.length_c   1.000
_cell.angle_alpha   90.00
_cell.angle_beta   90.00
_cell.angle_gamma   90.00
#
_symmetry.space_group_name_H-M   'P 1'
#
loop_
_entity.id
_entity.type
_entity.pdbx_description
1 polymer ?
#
loop_
_entity_poly.entity_id
_entity_poly.type
_entity_poly.pdbx_seq_one_letter_code
_entity_poly.pdbx_strand_id
1 'polypeptide(L)' 'SSLDTASGSASFDLPLTRAEMSDFLGITSETVSRQLTRLRADGVIRIENARHVTVDSISRLEKRCGGGRERP' A
#
# COMPACT_ATOMS: atom_id res chain seq x y z
N SER A 1 26.10 -9.20 -11.92
CA SER A 1 25.54 -8.05 -11.18
C SER A 1 24.04 -8.05 -11.35
N SER A 2 23.29 -8.66 -10.42
CA SER A 2 21.86 -8.94 -10.60
C SER A 2 21.08 -8.54 -9.35
N LEU A 3 20.34 -7.43 -9.46
CA LEU A 3 19.00 -7.16 -8.93
C LEU A 3 18.71 -7.66 -7.49
N ASP A 4 19.22 -6.95 -6.48
CA ASP A 4 18.62 -6.97 -5.14
C ASP A 4 17.89 -5.63 -4.89
N THR A 5 16.75 -5.47 -5.56
CA THR A 5 15.77 -4.42 -5.25
C THR A 5 14.41 -5.07 -4.94
N ALA A 6 14.42 -6.35 -4.57
CA ALA A 6 13.22 -7.14 -4.32
C ALA A 6 12.81 -7.23 -2.83
N SER A 7 13.60 -6.64 -1.93
CA SER A 7 13.36 -6.68 -0.48
C SER A 7 13.29 -5.28 0.16
N GLY A 8 12.85 -4.28 -0.61
CA GLY A 8 12.67 -2.92 -0.08
C GLY A 8 11.50 -2.86 0.88
N SER A 9 11.77 -2.64 2.17
CA SER A 9 10.80 -2.07 3.10
C SER A 9 10.74 -0.56 2.88
N ALA A 10 9.55 0.02 2.91
CA ALA A 10 9.33 1.44 2.63
C ALA A 10 8.44 2.05 3.70
N SER A 11 8.95 3.02 4.44
CA SER A 11 8.17 3.79 5.41
C SER A 11 7.94 5.20 4.90
N PHE A 12 6.69 5.67 4.96
CA PHE A 12 6.33 7.01 4.56
C PHE A 12 5.23 7.57 5.45
N ASP A 13 5.28 8.89 5.63
CA ASP A 13 4.21 9.65 6.26
C ASP A 13 3.24 10.10 5.16
N LEU A 14 1.96 9.77 5.31
CA LEU A 14 0.87 10.34 4.54
C LEU A 14 0.39 11.61 5.24
N PRO A 15 0.75 12.81 4.73
CA PRO A 15 0.15 14.07 5.18
C PRO A 15 -1.32 14.18 4.76
N LEU A 16 -1.79 13.29 3.87
CA LEU A 16 -3.13 13.24 3.29
C LEU A 16 -4.05 12.33 4.12
N THR A 17 -5.30 12.75 4.29
CA THR A 17 -6.32 11.91 4.94
C THR A 17 -6.84 10.85 3.97
N ARG A 18 -7.48 9.79 4.47
CA ARG A 18 -8.11 8.75 3.64
C ARG A 18 -9.18 9.30 2.69
N ALA A 19 -9.80 10.43 3.04
CA ALA A 19 -10.74 11.16 2.19
C ALA A 19 -10.01 11.85 1.04
N GLU A 20 -8.89 12.53 1.32
CA GLU A 20 -8.04 13.11 0.29
C GLU A 20 -7.55 12.01 -0.67
N MET A 21 -7.02 10.89 -0.15
CA MET A 21 -6.56 9.78 -0.99
C MET A 21 -7.67 9.24 -1.90
N SER A 22 -8.89 9.18 -1.38
CA SER A 22 -10.09 8.75 -2.10
C SER A 22 -10.45 9.73 -3.21
N ASP A 23 -10.41 11.03 -2.92
CA ASP A 23 -10.64 12.11 -3.90
C ASP A 23 -9.58 12.07 -5.02
N PHE A 24 -8.30 11.95 -4.65
CA PHE A 24 -7.18 11.85 -5.59
C PHE A 24 -7.26 10.61 -6.51
N LEU A 25 -7.67 9.47 -5.98
CA LEU A 25 -7.74 8.21 -6.73
C LEU A 25 -9.09 8.04 -7.47
N GLY A 26 -10.07 8.92 -7.21
CA GLY A 26 -11.43 8.78 -7.75
C GLY A 26 -12.17 7.53 -7.25
N ILE A 27 -11.74 6.96 -6.12
CA ILE A 27 -12.38 5.81 -5.47
C ILE A 27 -12.95 6.23 -4.13
N THR A 28 -13.75 5.38 -3.47
CA THR A 28 -14.27 5.73 -2.14
C THR A 28 -13.23 5.51 -1.03
N SER A 29 -13.31 6.31 0.02
CA SER A 29 -12.46 6.17 1.22
C SER A 29 -12.68 4.82 1.91
N GLU A 30 -13.87 4.23 1.75
CA GLU A 30 -14.20 2.85 2.12
C GLU A 30 -13.35 1.85 1.34
N THR A 31 -13.19 2.01 0.02
CA THR A 31 -12.32 1.15 -0.79
C THR A 31 -10.87 1.25 -0.31
N VAL A 32 -10.35 2.47 -0.10
CA VAL A 32 -8.98 2.70 0.41
C VAL A 32 -8.80 2.03 1.78
N SER A 33 -9.77 2.23 2.68
CA SER A 33 -9.74 1.65 4.02
C SER A 33 -9.78 0.12 4.01
N ARG A 34 -10.61 -0.48 3.14
CA ARG A 34 -10.67 -1.95 2.97
C ARG A 34 -9.34 -2.50 2.46
N GLN A 35 -8.70 -1.84 1.48
CA GLN A 35 -7.40 -2.25 0.95
C GLN A 35 -6.30 -2.17 2.02
N LEU A 36 -6.19 -1.02 2.71
CA LEU A 36 -5.23 -0.84 3.81
C LEU A 36 -5.44 -1.86 4.93
N THR A 37 -6.69 -2.11 5.32
CA THR A 37 -7.04 -3.10 6.35
C THR A 37 -6.60 -4.50 5.95
N ARG A 38 -6.82 -4.89 4.68
CA ARG A 38 -6.45 -6.20 4.17
C ARG A 38 -4.94 -6.39 4.12
N LEU A 39 -4.20 -5.36 3.71
CA LEU A 39 -2.74 -5.36 3.69
C LEU A 39 -2.15 -5.43 5.11
N ARG A 40 -2.75 -4.71 6.05
CA ARG A 40 -2.38 -4.76 7.48
C ARG A 40 -2.64 -6.14 8.07
N ALA A 41 -3.81 -6.72 7.79
CA ALA A 41 -4.18 -8.06 8.27
C ALA A 41 -3.25 -9.15 7.71
N ASP A 42 -2.76 -8.97 6.48
CA ASP A 42 -1.77 -9.87 5.88
C ASP A 42 -0.33 -9.62 6.38
N GLY A 43 -0.13 -8.63 7.25
CA GLY A 43 1.20 -8.27 7.75
C GLY A 43 2.12 -7.66 6.70
N VAL A 44 1.57 -7.15 5.60
CA VAL A 44 2.33 -6.52 4.50
C VAL A 44 2.73 -5.10 4.86
N ILE A 45 1.83 -4.38 5.55
CA ILE A 45 2.02 -3.00 5.99
C ILE A 45 1.73 -2.88 7.47
N ARG A 46 2.39 -1.93 8.13
CA ARG A 46 2.12 -1.47 9.49
C ARG A 46 1.69 -0.01 9.44
N ILE A 47 0.79 0.36 10.33
CA ILE A 47 0.27 1.72 10.44
C ILE A 47 0.46 2.09 11.92
N GLU A 48 1.50 2.86 12.22
CA GLU A 48 1.91 3.18 13.59
C GLU A 48 1.15 4.40 14.14
N ASN A 49 0.90 5.37 13.27
CA ASN A 49 0.03 6.52 13.53
C ASN A 49 -0.83 6.66 12.29
N ALA A 50 -2.05 7.19 12.36
CA ALA A 50 -2.95 7.26 11.19
C ALA A 50 -2.34 7.95 9.94
N ARG A 51 -1.17 8.58 10.09
CA ARG A 51 -0.32 9.19 9.08
C ARG A 51 0.95 8.40 8.75
N HIS A 52 1.50 7.56 9.64
CA HIS A 52 2.75 6.83 9.39
C HIS A 52 2.48 5.40 8.94
N VAL A 53 2.85 5.07 7.70
CA VAL A 53 2.68 3.74 7.11
C VAL A 53 4.04 3.15 6.74
N THR A 54 4.27 1.93 7.20
CA THR A 54 5.50 1.16 6.93
C THR A 54 5.15 -0.09 6.16
N VAL A 55 5.63 -0.18 4.92
CA VAL A 55 5.56 -1.37 4.08
C VAL A 55 6.75 -2.25 4.41
N ASP A 56 6.48 -3.46 4.90
CA ASP A 56 7.51 -4.42 5.29
C ASP A 56 8.13 -5.09 4.05
N SER A 57 7.33 -5.29 2.99
CA SER A 57 7.79 -5.88 1.73
C SER A 57 7.00 -5.35 0.54
N ILE A 58 7.62 -4.49 -0.28
CA ILE A 58 7.02 -3.98 -1.52
C ILE A 58 6.61 -5.12 -2.45
N SER A 59 7.44 -6.17 -2.58
CA SER A 59 7.12 -7.36 -3.37
C SER A 59 5.83 -8.09 -2.94
N ARG A 60 5.50 -8.04 -1.64
CA ARG A 60 4.26 -8.63 -1.12
C ARG A 60 3.08 -7.69 -1.32
N LEU A 61 3.30 -6.38 -1.21
CA LEU A 61 2.32 -5.34 -1.53
C LEU A 61 1.87 -5.43 -3.00
N GLU A 62 2.82 -5.50 -3.93
CA GLU A 62 2.59 -5.63 -5.37
C GLU A 62 1.69 -6.83 -5.73
N LYS A 63 1.99 -7.99 -5.13
CA LYS A 63 1.17 -9.21 -5.29
C LYS A 63 -0.26 -9.06 -4.78
N ARG A 64 -0.49 -8.18 -3.80
CA ARG A 64 -1.81 -7.95 -3.18
C ARG A 64 -2.58 -6.81 -3.85
N CYS A 65 -1.91 -5.80 -4.39
CA CYS A 65 -2.52 -4.61 -5.01
C CYS A 65 -3.04 -4.86 -6.44
N GLY A 66 -2.77 -6.04 -7.01
CA GLY A 66 -3.34 -6.43 -8.31
C GLY A 66 -2.46 -6.10 -9.51
N GLY A 67 -1.14 -6.19 -9.37
CA GLY A 67 -0.17 -6.14 -10.50
C GLY A 67 -0.28 -7.32 -11.49
N GLY A 68 -1.49 -7.79 -11.78
CA GLY A 68 -1.76 -8.92 -12.66
C GLY A 68 -2.86 -8.67 -13.68
N ARG A 69 -3.26 -7.42 -13.95
CA ARG A 69 -4.27 -7.15 -15.00
C ARG A 69 -3.97 -5.88 -15.81
N GLU A 70 -2.98 -5.99 -16.70
CA GLU A 70 -3.10 -5.56 -18.11
C GLU A 70 -1.84 -5.91 -18.93
N ARG A 71 -1.90 -7.07 -19.59
CA ARG A 71 -1.48 -7.28 -20.99
C ARG A 71 -2.63 -8.08 -21.62
N PRO A 72 -3.02 -7.84 -22.88
CA PRO A 72 -2.17 -7.73 -24.06
C PRO A 72 -1.84 -6.30 -24.52
#